data_AF-A0AAU0Y3V0-F1
#
_entry.id   AF-A0AAU0Y3V0-F1
#
_cell.length_a   1.000
_cell.length_b   1.000
_cell.length_c   1.000
_cell.angle_alpha   90.00
_cell.angle_beta   90.00
_cell.angle_gamma   90.00
#
_symmetry.space_group_name_H-M   'P 1'
#
loop_
_entity.id
_entity.type
_entity.pdbx_description
1 polymer ?
#
loop_
_entity_poly.entity_id
_entity_poly.type
_entity_poly.pdbx_seq_one_letter_code
_entity_poly.pdbx_strand_id
1 'polypeptide(L)'
;MTEAITYAYAVARDADGSLEEALSGLPGVADAPVHLVRVEQGDDVVVAVSAVPEQDFQEAALRAHLEDLDWLESVARAHNRVIEALAARTTVLPLRLATVYLDDERVRRMLQARREAFAARLTALAAQVEWGVKIYVEAPEAVASPADPPTEAGLSPGRAYLSHRRAQRHAREDVYRSASQAAERIESVARVYAVDRVQHRPQQGELARGPGENVINDAYLVPLQHAESFRADILLAAEGFPGVRVEVTGPWAPYSFATPADAEPMKRVVQ
;
A
#
# COMPACT_ATOMS: atom_id res chain seq x y z
N MET A 1 14.76 -16.89 -28.91
CA MET A 1 13.54 -16.94 -28.07
C MET A 1 13.96 -16.39 -26.73
N THR A 2 13.39 -15.27 -26.31
CA THR A 2 13.65 -14.74 -24.97
C THR A 2 13.07 -15.74 -23.98
N GLU A 3 13.87 -16.25 -23.06
CA GLU A 3 13.35 -17.08 -21.98
C GLU A 3 12.36 -16.26 -21.17
N ALA A 4 11.26 -16.89 -20.76
CA ALA A 4 10.14 -16.25 -20.09
C ALA A 4 9.95 -16.90 -18.72
N ILE A 5 9.66 -16.07 -17.73
CA ILE A 5 9.33 -16.51 -16.39
C ILE A 5 7.89 -16.10 -16.05
N THR A 6 7.29 -16.78 -15.08
CA THR A 6 5.91 -16.55 -14.67
C THR A 6 5.86 -15.48 -13.57
N TYR A 7 5.27 -14.33 -13.89
CA TYR A 7 4.93 -13.28 -12.92
C TYR A 7 3.59 -13.60 -12.27
N ALA A 8 3.52 -13.62 -10.93
CA ALA A 8 2.31 -13.91 -10.18
C ALA A 8 1.72 -12.65 -9.51
N TYR A 9 0.43 -12.40 -9.74
CA TYR A 9 -0.26 -11.19 -9.29
C TYR A 9 -0.97 -11.39 -7.96
N ALA A 10 -1.86 -12.37 -7.90
CA ALA A 10 -2.71 -12.63 -6.75
C ALA A 10 -3.21 -14.07 -6.73
N VAL A 11 -3.50 -14.54 -5.52
CA VAL A 11 -4.34 -15.73 -5.32
C VAL A 11 -5.78 -15.27 -5.20
N ALA A 12 -6.72 -15.94 -5.87
CA ALA A 12 -8.13 -15.54 -5.90
C ALA A 12 -9.05 -16.75 -5.77
N ARG A 13 -10.33 -16.49 -5.43
CA ARG A 13 -11.38 -17.50 -5.47
C ARG A 13 -12.21 -17.39 -6.76
N ASP A 14 -12.13 -18.38 -7.63
CA ASP A 14 -12.88 -18.49 -8.88
C ASP A 14 -13.95 -19.60 -8.77
N ALA A 15 -14.95 -19.37 -7.92
CA ALA A 15 -15.96 -20.36 -7.59
C ALA A 15 -16.96 -20.62 -8.74
N ASP A 16 -17.17 -19.64 -9.62
CA ASP A 16 -18.09 -19.71 -10.76
C ASP A 16 -17.39 -19.82 -12.12
N GLY A 17 -16.05 -19.81 -12.14
CA GLY A 17 -15.26 -19.89 -13.37
C GLY A 17 -15.28 -18.61 -14.21
N SER A 18 -15.70 -17.48 -13.64
CA SER A 18 -15.87 -16.21 -14.37
C SER A 18 -14.58 -15.37 -14.46
N LEU A 19 -13.52 -15.70 -13.70
CA LEU A 19 -12.33 -14.86 -13.65
C LEU A 19 -11.55 -14.82 -14.97
N GLU A 20 -11.61 -15.88 -15.79
CA GLU A 20 -10.97 -15.88 -17.11
C GLU A 20 -11.58 -14.82 -18.03
N GLU A 21 -12.91 -14.61 -17.99
CA GLU A 21 -13.58 -13.56 -18.75
C GLU A 21 -13.16 -12.17 -18.26
N ALA A 22 -13.05 -11.98 -16.94
CA ALA A 22 -12.64 -10.70 -16.35
C ALA A 22 -11.18 -10.31 -16.70
N LEU A 23 -10.32 -11.30 -16.94
CA LEU A 23 -8.91 -11.11 -17.33
C LEU A 23 -8.70 -11.06 -18.84
N SER A 24 -9.68 -11.49 -19.64
CA SER A 24 -9.57 -11.56 -21.08
C SER A 24 -9.30 -10.18 -21.69
N GLY A 25 -8.20 -10.05 -22.44
CA GLY A 25 -7.78 -8.80 -23.05
C GLY A 25 -7.21 -7.76 -22.08
N LEU A 26 -7.07 -8.07 -20.79
CA LEU A 26 -6.42 -7.21 -19.82
C LEU A 26 -4.89 -7.36 -19.93
N PRO A 27 -4.14 -6.30 -20.27
CA PRO A 27 -2.68 -6.38 -20.32
C PRO A 27 -2.11 -6.41 -18.91
N GLY A 28 -1.34 -7.46 -18.63
CA GLY A 28 -0.50 -7.58 -17.45
C GLY A 28 0.78 -6.77 -17.56
N VAL A 29 1.72 -7.06 -16.66
CA VAL A 29 3.09 -6.55 -16.70
C VAL A 29 3.76 -6.95 -18.02
N ALA A 30 4.52 -6.02 -18.60
CA ALA A 30 5.13 -6.15 -19.93
C ALA A 30 4.10 -6.43 -21.05
N ASP A 31 2.86 -5.93 -20.88
CA ASP A 31 1.72 -6.13 -21.78
C ASP A 31 1.39 -7.62 -22.04
N ALA A 32 1.85 -8.50 -21.16
CA ALA A 32 1.65 -9.94 -21.29
C ALA A 32 0.19 -10.31 -21.01
N PRO A 33 -0.39 -11.28 -21.76
CA PRO A 33 -1.72 -11.78 -21.47
C PRO A 33 -1.73 -12.45 -20.09
N VAL A 34 -2.79 -12.19 -19.32
CA VAL A 34 -2.98 -12.77 -17.99
C VAL A 34 -3.82 -14.04 -18.11
N HIS A 35 -3.40 -15.10 -17.42
CA HIS A 35 -4.12 -16.37 -17.34
C HIS A 35 -4.12 -16.93 -15.93
N LEU A 36 -4.94 -17.95 -15.70
CA LEU A 36 -5.10 -18.58 -14.39
C LEU A 36 -4.34 -19.91 -14.31
N VAL A 37 -3.62 -20.11 -13.20
CA VAL A 37 -3.03 -21.39 -12.82
C VAL A 37 -3.87 -22.01 -11.70
N ARG A 38 -4.23 -23.29 -11.89
CA ARG A 38 -4.96 -24.14 -10.94
C ARG A 38 -4.18 -25.44 -10.67
N VAL A 39 -4.41 -26.05 -9.51
CA VAL A 39 -3.85 -27.38 -9.20
C VAL A 39 -4.57 -28.45 -10.00
N GLU A 40 -5.89 -28.52 -9.86
CA GLU A 40 -6.75 -29.45 -10.59
C GLU A 40 -7.92 -28.73 -11.27
N GLN A 41 -8.53 -29.41 -12.25
CA GLN A 41 -9.75 -28.93 -12.89
C GLN A 41 -10.90 -28.90 -11.87
N GLY A 42 -11.61 -27.78 -11.79
CA GLY A 42 -12.70 -27.56 -10.83
C GLY A 42 -12.26 -27.01 -9.48
N ASP A 43 -10.96 -26.78 -9.24
CA ASP A 43 -10.51 -26.06 -8.05
C ASP A 43 -10.89 -24.57 -8.13
N ASP A 44 -11.44 -24.07 -7.01
CA ASP A 44 -11.88 -22.67 -6.87
C ASP A 44 -10.75 -21.74 -6.42
N VAL A 45 -9.62 -22.23 -5.94
CA VAL A 45 -8.46 -21.39 -5.61
C VAL A 45 -7.52 -21.35 -6.81
N VAL A 46 -7.24 -20.15 -7.30
CA VAL A 46 -6.45 -19.90 -8.52
C VAL A 46 -5.34 -18.90 -8.27
N VAL A 47 -4.31 -18.89 -9.11
CA VAL A 47 -3.33 -17.81 -9.18
C VAL A 47 -3.42 -17.14 -10.54
N ALA A 48 -3.62 -15.82 -10.57
CA ALA A 48 -3.49 -15.05 -11.80
C ALA A 48 -2.01 -14.78 -12.07
N VAL A 49 -1.57 -15.08 -13.31
CA VAL A 49 -0.18 -14.99 -13.73
C VAL A 49 -0.05 -14.48 -15.16
N SER A 50 1.16 -14.07 -15.56
CA SER A 50 1.51 -13.81 -16.96
C SER A 50 2.98 -14.14 -17.23
N ALA A 51 3.33 -14.42 -18.48
CA ALA A 51 4.71 -14.65 -18.89
C ALA A 51 5.44 -13.30 -19.12
N VAL A 52 6.56 -13.08 -18.44
CA VAL A 52 7.38 -11.86 -18.57
C VAL A 52 8.81 -12.21 -19.03
N PRO A 53 9.53 -11.29 -19.70
CA PRO A 53 10.91 -11.55 -20.13
C PRO A 53 11.84 -11.84 -18.95
N GLU A 54 12.52 -12.97 -18.94
CA GLU A 54 13.41 -13.35 -17.83
C GLU A 54 14.50 -12.31 -17.57
N GLN A 55 15.06 -11.77 -18.65
CA GLN A 55 16.15 -10.79 -18.62
C GLN A 55 15.85 -9.53 -17.79
N ASP A 56 14.58 -9.13 -17.68
CA ASP A 56 14.14 -7.92 -16.95
C ASP A 56 13.78 -8.24 -15.49
N PHE A 57 13.43 -9.50 -15.20
CA PHE A 57 12.92 -9.93 -13.90
C PHE A 57 13.85 -10.89 -13.14
N GLN A 58 14.98 -11.27 -13.73
CA GLN A 58 16.08 -11.90 -13.01
C GLN A 58 16.62 -10.97 -11.92
N GLU A 59 17.17 -11.55 -10.85
CA GLU A 59 17.47 -10.83 -9.61
C GLU A 59 18.31 -9.53 -9.79
N ALA A 60 19.38 -9.61 -10.59
CA ALA A 60 20.29 -8.49 -10.80
C ALA A 60 19.64 -7.37 -11.63
N ALA A 61 18.92 -7.73 -12.69
CA ALA A 61 18.22 -6.78 -13.56
C ALA A 61 17.04 -6.15 -12.81
N LEU A 62 16.25 -6.96 -12.11
CA LEU A 62 15.14 -6.49 -11.29
C LEU A 62 15.63 -5.46 -10.26
N ARG A 63 16.77 -5.71 -9.60
CA ARG A 63 17.33 -4.74 -8.64
C ARG A 63 17.68 -3.41 -9.29
N ALA A 64 18.27 -3.42 -10.49
CA ALA A 64 18.58 -2.20 -11.24
C ALA A 64 17.29 -1.49 -11.71
N HIS A 65 16.30 -2.24 -12.19
CA HIS A 65 15.01 -1.70 -12.61
C HIS A 65 14.17 -1.15 -11.46
N LEU A 66 14.33 -1.67 -10.23
CA LEU A 66 13.69 -1.09 -9.05
C LEU A 66 14.25 0.29 -8.67
N GLU A 67 15.40 0.68 -9.20
CA GLU A 67 15.95 2.04 -9.08
C GLU A 67 15.44 2.97 -10.20
N ASP A 68 14.86 2.40 -11.27
CA ASP A 68 14.17 3.14 -12.34
C ASP A 68 12.70 3.37 -11.95
N LEU A 69 12.40 4.61 -11.56
CA LEU A 69 11.06 4.98 -11.09
C LEU A 69 9.98 4.85 -12.16
N ASP A 70 10.30 5.12 -13.43
CA ASP A 70 9.31 5.06 -14.52
C ASP A 70 8.96 3.60 -14.85
N TRP A 71 9.98 2.74 -14.86
CA TRP A 71 9.76 1.30 -15.02
C TRP A 71 8.98 0.73 -13.84
N LEU A 72 9.38 1.07 -12.60
CA LEU A 72 8.71 0.61 -11.39
C LEU A 72 7.24 1.06 -11.35
N GLU A 73 6.97 2.31 -11.71
CA GLU A 73 5.61 2.84 -11.80
C GLU A 73 4.78 2.06 -12.83
N SER A 74 5.34 1.81 -14.01
CA SER A 74 4.68 1.01 -15.06
C SER A 74 4.33 -0.40 -14.58
N VAL A 75 5.27 -1.09 -13.96
CA VAL A 75 5.07 -2.44 -13.41
C VAL A 75 4.04 -2.43 -12.27
N ALA A 76 4.10 -1.45 -11.37
CA ALA A 76 3.15 -1.32 -10.28
C ALA A 76 1.73 -1.04 -10.78
N ARG A 77 1.57 -0.17 -11.79
CA ARG A 77 0.27 0.12 -12.39
C ARG A 77 -0.32 -1.11 -13.09
N ALA A 78 0.48 -1.84 -13.85
CA ALA A 78 0.02 -3.07 -14.51
C ALA A 78 -0.36 -4.14 -13.48
N HIS A 79 0.45 -4.33 -12.45
CA HIS A 79 0.19 -5.26 -11.35
C HIS A 79 -1.14 -4.93 -10.63
N ASN A 80 -1.33 -3.66 -10.25
CA ASN A 80 -2.54 -3.23 -9.55
C ASN A 80 -3.78 -3.37 -10.43
N ARG A 81 -3.69 -3.08 -11.73
CA ARG A 81 -4.83 -3.22 -12.65
C ARG A 81 -5.37 -4.66 -12.69
N VAL A 82 -4.49 -5.65 -12.72
CA VAL A 82 -4.89 -7.07 -12.67
C VAL A 82 -5.59 -7.40 -11.36
N ILE A 83 -5.05 -6.91 -10.24
CA ILE A 83 -5.61 -7.15 -8.91
C ILE A 83 -6.97 -6.47 -8.75
N GLU A 84 -7.12 -5.23 -9.21
CA GLU A 84 -8.39 -4.49 -9.19
C GLU A 84 -9.47 -5.20 -10.03
N ALA A 85 -9.10 -5.70 -11.22
CA ALA A 85 -10.03 -6.47 -12.05
C ALA A 85 -10.53 -7.75 -11.36
N LEU A 86 -9.65 -8.45 -10.64
CA LEU A 86 -10.01 -9.61 -9.84
C LEU A 86 -10.83 -9.24 -8.60
N ALA A 87 -10.42 -8.19 -7.86
CA ALA A 87 -11.06 -7.72 -6.65
C ALA A 87 -12.50 -7.23 -6.90
N ALA A 88 -12.78 -6.74 -8.12
CA ALA A 88 -14.13 -6.39 -8.55
C ALA A 88 -15.08 -7.59 -8.68
N ARG A 89 -14.54 -8.83 -8.71
CA ARG A 89 -15.31 -10.07 -8.89
C ARG A 89 -15.31 -10.95 -7.65
N THR A 90 -14.20 -10.98 -6.92
CA THR A 90 -14.01 -11.94 -5.83
C THR A 90 -13.04 -11.42 -4.77
N THR A 91 -12.91 -12.17 -3.68
CA THR A 91 -11.85 -11.93 -2.70
C THR A 91 -10.51 -12.35 -3.27
N VAL A 92 -9.51 -11.48 -3.08
CA VAL A 92 -8.15 -11.67 -3.59
C VAL A 92 -7.14 -11.58 -2.46
N LEU A 93 -6.04 -12.31 -2.60
CA LEU A 93 -4.82 -12.18 -1.82
C LEU A 93 -3.75 -11.61 -2.75
N PRO A 94 -3.57 -10.28 -2.78
CA PRO A 94 -2.46 -9.67 -3.51
C PRO A 94 -1.12 -10.27 -3.13
N LEU A 95 -0.34 -10.70 -4.13
CA LEU A 95 1.06 -11.05 -3.92
C LEU A 95 1.90 -9.77 -3.97
N ARG A 96 3.11 -9.84 -3.42
CA ARG A 96 4.02 -8.69 -3.46
C ARG A 96 4.42 -8.40 -4.92
N LEU A 97 4.65 -7.14 -5.22
CA LEU A 97 5.16 -6.72 -6.53
C LEU A 97 6.43 -7.51 -6.88
N ALA A 98 6.55 -7.91 -8.15
CA ALA A 98 7.66 -8.70 -8.67
C ALA A 98 7.82 -10.09 -8.03
N THR A 99 6.70 -10.72 -7.63
CA THR A 99 6.69 -12.15 -7.30
C THR A 99 6.77 -12.97 -8.58
N VAL A 100 7.92 -13.61 -8.83
CA VAL A 100 8.18 -14.39 -10.06
C VAL A 100 8.57 -15.83 -9.76
N TYR A 101 8.24 -16.73 -10.69
CA TYR A 101 8.54 -18.16 -10.69
C TYR A 101 9.13 -18.55 -12.05
N LEU A 102 9.97 -19.59 -12.12
CA LEU A 102 10.55 -19.99 -13.41
C LEU A 102 9.49 -20.40 -14.44
N ASP A 103 8.37 -20.96 -13.98
CA ASP A 103 7.29 -21.47 -14.83
C ASP A 103 5.98 -21.61 -14.05
N ASP A 104 4.89 -21.84 -14.77
CA ASP A 104 3.56 -22.08 -14.21
C ASP A 104 3.49 -23.35 -13.36
N GLU A 105 4.36 -24.34 -13.62
CA GLU A 105 4.40 -25.57 -12.83
C GLU A 105 4.92 -25.31 -11.41
N ARG A 106 5.85 -24.37 -11.23
CA ARG A 106 6.27 -23.90 -9.90
C ARG A 106 5.16 -23.12 -9.19
N VAL A 107 4.38 -22.32 -9.93
CA VAL A 107 3.19 -21.67 -9.37
C VAL A 107 2.18 -22.71 -8.91
N ARG A 108 1.91 -23.73 -9.74
CA ARG A 108 1.01 -24.84 -9.41
C ARG A 108 1.47 -25.60 -8.17
N ARG A 109 2.76 -25.94 -8.06
CA ARG A 109 3.32 -26.59 -6.87
C ARG A 109 3.21 -25.72 -5.61
N MET A 110 3.44 -24.41 -5.74
CA MET A 110 3.26 -23.46 -4.62
C MET A 110 1.80 -23.42 -4.16
N LEU A 111 0.86 -23.37 -5.11
CA LEU A 111 -0.57 -23.38 -4.85
C LEU A 111 -1.00 -24.69 -4.18
N GLN A 112 -0.51 -25.84 -4.67
CA GLN A 112 -0.78 -27.16 -4.10
C GLN A 112 -0.29 -27.27 -2.65
N ALA A 113 0.94 -26.83 -2.38
CA ALA A 113 1.54 -26.91 -1.05
C ALA A 113 0.85 -26.02 0.00
N ARG A 114 0.14 -24.97 -0.44
CA ARG A 114 -0.46 -23.96 0.44
C ARG A 114 -1.98 -23.79 0.23
N ARG A 115 -2.61 -24.73 -0.46
CA ARG A 115 -4.01 -24.64 -0.90
C ARG A 115 -4.95 -24.32 0.26
N GLU A 116 -4.87 -25.08 1.34
CA GLU A 116 -5.74 -24.90 2.52
C GLU A 116 -5.50 -23.55 3.20
N ALA A 117 -4.24 -23.12 3.32
CA ALA A 117 -3.89 -21.83 3.92
C ALA A 117 -4.44 -20.66 3.09
N PHE A 118 -4.33 -20.72 1.76
CA PHE A 118 -4.90 -19.71 0.88
C PHE A 118 -6.43 -19.72 0.92
N ALA A 119 -7.07 -20.89 0.87
CA ALA A 119 -8.52 -21.01 0.97
C ALA A 119 -9.04 -20.42 2.29
N ALA A 120 -8.39 -20.73 3.41
CA ALA A 120 -8.72 -20.20 4.72
C ALA A 120 -8.55 -18.67 4.77
N ARG A 121 -7.47 -18.13 4.20
CA ARG A 121 -7.23 -16.68 4.18
C ARG A 121 -8.23 -15.95 3.28
N LEU A 122 -8.54 -16.50 2.11
CA LEU A 122 -9.60 -15.99 1.23
C LEU A 122 -10.95 -15.95 1.94
N THR A 123 -11.30 -16.99 2.70
CA THR A 123 -12.53 -17.00 3.51
C THR A 123 -12.48 -15.93 4.60
N ALA A 124 -11.36 -15.79 5.31
CA ALA A 124 -11.22 -14.83 6.40
C ALA A 124 -11.31 -13.37 5.93
N LEU A 125 -10.88 -13.08 4.70
CA LEU A 125 -10.92 -11.73 4.11
C LEU A 125 -12.16 -11.50 3.22
N ALA A 126 -13.08 -12.46 3.17
CA ALA A 126 -14.28 -12.34 2.36
C ALA A 126 -15.13 -11.12 2.80
N ALA A 127 -15.64 -10.38 1.81
CA ALA A 127 -16.44 -9.18 2.00
C ALA A 127 -15.79 -8.11 2.91
N GLN A 128 -14.46 -8.01 2.86
CA GLN A 128 -13.68 -6.99 3.57
C GLN A 128 -12.79 -6.23 2.60
N VAL A 129 -12.55 -4.96 2.91
CA VAL A 129 -11.72 -4.05 2.12
C VAL A 129 -10.70 -3.37 3.01
N GLU A 130 -9.57 -2.98 2.42
CA GLU A 130 -8.54 -2.25 3.12
C GLU A 130 -8.66 -0.74 2.88
N TRP A 131 -8.49 0.04 3.96
CA TRP A 131 -8.38 1.48 3.91
C TRP A 131 -7.03 1.93 4.50
N GLY A 132 -6.28 2.74 3.76
CA GLY A 132 -5.07 3.38 4.24
C GLY A 132 -5.37 4.74 4.83
N VAL A 133 -4.90 5.01 6.05
CA VAL A 133 -4.96 6.33 6.70
C VAL A 133 -3.56 6.80 7.03
N LYS A 134 -3.20 7.97 6.50
CA LYS A 134 -1.90 8.59 6.74
C LYS A 134 -2.08 9.95 7.38
N ILE A 135 -1.24 10.26 8.36
CA ILE A 135 -1.20 11.57 9.00
C ILE A 135 0.16 12.21 8.72
N TYR A 136 0.11 13.45 8.25
CA TYR A 136 1.27 14.26 7.93
C TYR A 136 1.28 15.50 8.81
N VAL A 137 2.45 15.82 9.36
CA VAL A 137 2.74 17.10 9.99
C VAL A 137 3.25 18.04 8.90
N GLU A 138 2.52 19.10 8.60
CA GLU A 138 2.93 20.08 7.61
C GLU A 138 4.11 20.89 8.15
N ALA A 139 5.13 21.12 7.31
CA ALA A 139 6.16 22.06 7.67
C ALA A 139 5.51 23.44 7.73
N PRO A 140 5.72 24.24 8.80
CA PRO A 140 5.31 25.63 8.76
C PRO A 140 5.93 26.24 7.50
N GLU A 141 5.11 26.89 6.67
CA GLU A 141 5.63 27.62 5.51
C GLU A 141 6.84 28.40 5.99
N ALA A 142 7.99 28.13 5.40
CA ALA A 142 9.17 28.93 5.65
C ALA A 142 8.77 30.33 5.22
N VAL A 143 8.36 31.15 6.19
CA VAL A 143 8.11 32.57 6.02
C VAL A 143 9.30 33.04 5.23
N ALA A 144 9.04 33.51 4.01
CA ALA A 144 10.06 33.99 3.09
C ALA A 144 11.11 34.76 3.91
N SER A 145 12.39 34.48 3.63
CA SER A 145 13.56 35.14 4.25
C SER A 145 13.20 36.52 4.76
N PRO A 146 13.55 36.90 6.01
CA PRO A 146 13.12 38.19 6.54
C PRO A 146 13.57 39.29 5.58
N ALA A 147 12.61 39.80 4.80
CA ALA A 147 12.72 41.08 4.14
C ALA A 147 12.59 42.07 5.30
N ASP A 148 13.75 42.43 5.82
CA ASP A 148 14.03 43.34 6.93
C ASP A 148 13.41 42.97 8.30
N PRO A 149 14.20 43.02 9.39
CA PRO A 149 13.64 42.84 10.72
C PRO A 149 12.66 43.97 11.02
N PRO A 150 11.43 43.69 11.51
CA PRO A 150 10.67 44.71 12.19
C PRO A 150 11.53 45.16 13.36
N THR A 151 11.77 46.46 13.47
CA THR A 151 12.41 47.06 14.63
C THR A 151 11.43 46.98 15.80
N GLU A 152 11.20 45.79 16.34
CA GLU A 152 10.58 45.65 17.65
C GLU A 152 11.54 46.31 18.65
N ALA A 153 11.10 47.46 19.16
CA ALA A 153 11.83 48.29 20.08
C ALA A 153 12.30 47.48 21.31
N GLY A 154 13.62 47.25 21.41
CA GLY A 154 14.28 46.98 22.69
C GLY A 154 15.00 45.64 22.90
N LEU A 155 15.14 44.75 21.90
CA LEU A 155 15.87 43.48 22.07
C LEU A 155 17.21 43.46 21.30
N SER A 156 18.25 42.89 21.91
CA SER A 156 19.53 42.66 21.23
C SER A 156 19.38 41.58 20.14
N PRO A 157 20.15 41.64 19.02
CA PRO A 157 20.03 40.68 17.92
C PRO A 157 20.10 39.21 18.34
N GLY A 158 20.92 38.88 19.34
CA GLY A 158 21.01 37.52 19.91
C GLY A 158 19.77 37.09 20.70
N ARG A 159 19.07 38.02 21.37
CA ARG A 159 17.81 37.72 22.07
C ARG A 159 16.65 37.57 21.09
N ALA A 160 16.61 38.37 20.02
CA ALA A 160 15.63 38.22 18.95
C ALA A 160 15.77 36.86 18.24
N TYR A 161 17.00 36.43 17.92
CA TYR A 161 17.27 35.12 17.35
C TYR A 161 16.83 33.95 18.25
N LEU A 162 17.17 34.01 19.56
CA LEU A 162 16.77 32.98 20.52
C LEU A 162 15.25 32.93 20.73
N SER A 163 14.58 34.09 20.75
CA SER A 163 13.12 34.20 20.85
C SER A 163 12.44 33.57 19.63
N HIS A 164 12.90 33.92 18.43
CA HIS A 164 12.39 33.36 17.17
C HIS A 164 12.58 31.82 17.11
N ARG A 165 13.76 31.32 17.49
CA ARG A 165 14.04 29.88 17.54
C ARG A 165 13.18 29.14 18.57
N ARG A 166 12.87 29.78 19.71
CA ARG A 166 11.98 29.21 20.73
C ARG A 166 10.52 29.18 20.25
N ALA A 167 10.05 30.25 19.63
CA ALA A 167 8.71 30.31 19.03
C ALA A 167 8.54 29.24 17.94
N GLN A 168 9.54 29.07 17.06
CA GLN A 168 9.53 28.03 16.04
C GLN A 168 9.48 26.61 16.64
N ARG A 169 10.22 26.37 17.72
CA ARG A 169 10.19 25.08 18.44
C ARG A 169 8.79 24.82 19.03
N HIS A 170 8.22 25.79 19.74
CA HIS A 170 6.89 25.65 20.33
C HIS A 170 5.81 25.43 19.27
N ALA A 171 5.85 26.18 18.16
CA ALA A 171 4.93 25.98 17.05
C ALA A 171 5.04 24.55 16.49
N ARG A 172 6.26 24.01 16.34
CA ARG A 172 6.45 22.62 15.90
C ARG A 172 5.92 21.61 16.92
N GLU A 173 6.19 21.82 18.22
CA GLU A 173 5.66 20.97 19.31
C GLU A 173 4.12 20.95 19.32
N ASP A 174 3.46 22.09 19.08
CA ASP A 174 2.01 22.20 19.04
C ASP A 174 1.39 21.47 17.82
N VAL A 175 2.06 21.48 16.66
CA VAL A 175 1.60 20.71 15.49
C VAL A 175 1.75 19.20 15.74
N TYR A 176 2.84 18.73 16.34
CA TYR A 176 2.96 17.31 16.70
C TYR A 176 1.90 16.90 17.74
N ARG A 177 1.60 17.76 18.72
CA ARG A 177 0.51 17.50 19.67
C ARG A 177 -0.83 17.39 18.94
N SER A 178 -1.10 18.28 17.99
CA SER A 178 -2.30 18.24 17.16
C SER A 178 -2.37 16.95 16.34
N ALA A 179 -1.24 16.47 15.80
CA ALA A 179 -1.17 15.22 15.06
C ALA A 179 -1.45 14.00 15.95
N SER A 180 -0.94 13.99 17.19
CA SER A 180 -1.27 12.95 18.18
C SER A 180 -2.75 12.95 18.55
N GLN A 181 -3.36 14.12 18.73
CA GLN A 181 -4.80 14.22 19.00
C GLN A 181 -5.66 13.76 17.82
N ALA A 182 -5.24 14.10 16.59
CA ALA A 182 -5.88 13.61 15.37
C ALA A 182 -5.81 12.08 15.30
N ALA A 183 -4.64 11.51 15.58
CA ALA A 183 -4.43 10.06 15.61
C ALA A 183 -5.34 9.35 16.60
N GLU A 184 -5.42 9.84 17.84
CA GLU A 184 -6.26 9.27 18.89
C GLU A 184 -7.75 9.30 18.50
N ARG A 185 -8.20 10.43 17.92
CA ARG A 185 -9.59 10.59 17.48
C ARG A 185 -9.91 9.66 16.31
N ILE A 186 -9.04 9.60 15.31
CA ILE A 186 -9.17 8.73 14.14
C ILE A 186 -9.17 7.26 14.57
N GLU A 187 -8.27 6.87 15.47
CA GLU A 187 -8.21 5.50 15.98
C GLU A 187 -9.50 5.12 16.73
N SER A 188 -10.03 6.03 17.56
CA SER A 188 -11.29 5.80 18.27
C SER A 188 -12.46 5.56 17.31
N VAL A 189 -12.52 6.31 16.20
CA VAL A 189 -13.55 6.13 15.17
C VAL A 189 -13.31 4.84 14.38
N ALA A 190 -12.07 4.58 13.97
CA ALA A 190 -11.72 3.40 13.20
C ALA A 190 -12.09 2.10 13.91
N ARG A 191 -11.88 2.03 15.23
CA ARG A 191 -12.23 0.87 16.08
C ARG A 191 -13.72 0.49 16.08
N VAL A 192 -14.61 1.40 15.67
CA VAL A 192 -16.05 1.10 15.55
C VAL A 192 -16.32 0.16 14.36
N TYR A 193 -15.50 0.21 13.31
CA TYR A 193 -15.74 -0.48 12.05
C TYR A 193 -14.68 -1.53 11.71
N ALA A 194 -13.42 -1.25 12.01
CA ALA A 194 -12.29 -2.06 11.59
C ALA A 194 -12.21 -3.35 12.42
N VAL A 195 -12.05 -4.48 11.73
CA VAL A 195 -11.86 -5.80 12.35
C VAL A 195 -10.39 -6.12 12.61
N ASP A 196 -9.49 -5.42 11.91
CA ASP A 196 -8.04 -5.56 12.07
C ASP A 196 -7.32 -4.26 11.66
N ARG A 197 -6.08 -4.07 12.14
CA ARG A 197 -5.22 -2.92 11.86
C ARG A 197 -3.77 -3.36 11.71
N VAL A 198 -3.11 -2.85 10.67
CA VAL A 198 -1.66 -2.94 10.50
C VAL A 198 -1.07 -1.54 10.52
N GLN A 199 -0.12 -1.30 11.43
CA GLN A 199 0.64 -0.05 11.46
C GLN A 199 1.92 -0.21 10.65
N HIS A 200 2.03 0.52 9.54
CA HIS A 200 3.21 0.55 8.71
C HIS A 200 4.23 1.58 9.19
N ARG A 201 5.48 1.42 8.76
CA ARG A 201 6.49 2.46 8.97
C ARG A 201 6.05 3.74 8.26
N PRO A 202 6.17 4.90 8.91
CA PRO A 202 5.90 6.16 8.23
C PRO A 202 6.84 6.33 7.04
N GLN A 203 6.33 6.92 5.95
CA GLN A 203 7.11 7.12 4.73
C GLN A 203 8.25 8.13 4.97
N GLN A 204 9.48 7.74 4.62
CA GLN A 204 10.70 8.55 4.73
C GLN A 204 11.48 8.51 3.41
N GLY A 205 12.31 9.52 3.13
CA GLY A 205 13.24 9.54 1.98
C GLY A 205 12.68 10.16 0.69
N GLU A 206 13.30 9.88 -0.46
CA GLU A 206 12.95 10.49 -1.76
C GLU A 206 11.52 10.18 -2.26
N LEU A 207 10.87 9.16 -1.69
CA LEU A 207 9.47 8.81 -1.93
C LEU A 207 8.50 9.74 -1.16
N ALA A 208 9.00 10.53 -0.21
CA ALA A 208 8.24 11.54 0.53
C ALA A 208 8.36 12.93 -0.13
N ARG A 209 8.36 13.01 -1.48
CA ARG A 209 8.30 14.27 -2.25
C ARG A 209 6.92 14.93 -2.16
N GLY A 210 6.41 15.12 -0.95
CA GLY A 210 5.21 15.87 -0.64
C GLY A 210 5.46 16.84 0.52
N PRO A 211 4.62 17.88 0.71
CA PRO A 211 4.75 18.78 1.84
C PRO A 211 4.42 18.03 3.14
N GLY A 212 5.39 17.97 4.05
CA GLY A 212 5.20 17.49 5.42
C GLY A 212 5.84 16.12 5.74
N GLU A 213 5.98 15.87 7.03
CA GLU A 213 6.53 14.63 7.61
C GLU A 213 5.40 13.63 7.88
N ASN A 214 5.46 12.43 7.29
CA ASN A 214 4.52 11.38 7.62
C ASN A 214 4.79 10.86 9.03
N VAL A 215 3.80 10.93 9.91
CA VAL A 215 3.92 10.47 11.30
C VAL A 215 3.12 9.20 11.56
N ILE A 216 2.05 8.95 10.80
CA ILE A 216 1.23 7.74 10.87
C ILE A 216 0.94 7.23 9.46
N ASN A 217 0.97 5.90 9.33
CA ASN A 217 0.66 5.17 8.12
C ASN A 217 -0.03 3.85 8.52
N ASP A 218 -1.34 3.90 8.73
CA ASP A 218 -2.13 2.76 9.15
C ASP A 218 -2.93 2.17 7.99
N ALA A 219 -3.10 0.85 8.00
CA ALA A 219 -4.06 0.13 7.18
C ALA A 219 -5.14 -0.48 8.10
N TYR A 220 -6.40 -0.30 7.72
CA TYR A 220 -7.56 -0.84 8.44
C TYR A 220 -8.30 -1.82 7.54
N LEU A 221 -8.61 -3.00 8.10
CA LEU A 221 -9.47 -3.98 7.45
C LEU A 221 -10.91 -3.75 7.89
N VAL A 222 -11.78 -3.43 6.94
CA VAL A 222 -13.16 -2.99 7.21
C VAL A 222 -14.14 -3.88 6.43
N PRO A 223 -15.20 -4.42 7.07
CA PRO A 223 -16.28 -5.09 6.36
C PRO A 223 -16.88 -4.18 5.28
N LEU A 224 -17.08 -4.70 4.07
CA LEU A 224 -17.49 -3.93 2.89
C LEU A 224 -18.78 -3.12 3.14
N GLN A 225 -19.72 -3.68 3.89
CA GLN A 225 -20.96 -3.02 4.29
C GLN A 225 -20.78 -1.74 5.13
N HIS A 226 -19.60 -1.55 5.74
CA HIS A 226 -19.25 -0.38 6.54
C HIS A 226 -18.24 0.54 5.85
N ALA A 227 -17.79 0.23 4.63
CA ALA A 227 -16.70 0.94 3.97
C ALA A 227 -16.96 2.45 3.81
N GLU A 228 -18.16 2.82 3.32
CA GLU A 228 -18.51 4.24 3.13
C GLU A 228 -18.68 4.99 4.45
N SER A 229 -19.30 4.38 5.46
CA SER A 229 -19.44 4.99 6.79
C SER A 229 -18.08 5.17 7.46
N PHE A 230 -17.20 4.18 7.37
CA PHE A 230 -15.83 4.29 7.86
C PHE A 230 -15.11 5.47 7.21
N ARG A 231 -15.15 5.59 5.87
CA ARG A 231 -14.49 6.69 5.17
C ARG A 231 -15.05 8.06 5.61
N ALA A 232 -16.37 8.20 5.66
CA ALA A 232 -17.02 9.45 6.03
C ALA A 232 -16.64 9.89 7.46
N ASP A 233 -16.71 8.97 8.42
CA ASP A 233 -16.47 9.28 9.82
C ASP A 233 -14.98 9.55 10.09
N ILE A 234 -14.06 8.90 9.37
CA ILE A 234 -12.62 9.19 9.45
C ILE A 234 -12.32 10.59 8.89
N LEU A 235 -12.94 10.98 7.77
CA LEU A 235 -12.76 12.32 7.21
C LEU A 235 -13.30 13.40 8.15
N LEU A 236 -14.47 13.18 8.76
CA LEU A 236 -15.01 14.07 9.79
C LEU A 236 -14.14 14.12 11.05
N ALA A 237 -13.57 12.97 11.44
CA ALA A 237 -12.64 12.88 12.56
C ALA A 237 -11.33 13.62 12.30
N ALA A 238 -10.91 13.74 11.04
CA ALA A 238 -9.70 14.45 10.64
C ALA A 238 -9.83 15.98 10.65
N GLU A 239 -11.05 16.53 10.78
CA GLU A 239 -11.26 17.97 10.83
C GLU A 239 -10.85 18.58 12.19
N GLY A 240 -10.38 19.84 12.15
CA GLY A 240 -10.10 20.63 13.34
C GLY A 240 -8.68 20.54 13.90
N PHE A 241 -7.72 20.04 13.10
CA PHE A 241 -6.31 19.91 13.49
C PHE A 241 -5.39 20.80 12.63
N PRO A 242 -5.07 22.03 13.07
CA PRO A 242 -4.20 22.94 12.33
C PRO A 242 -2.80 22.35 12.09
N GLY A 243 -2.27 22.51 10.87
CA GLY A 243 -0.93 22.00 10.48
C GLY A 243 -0.86 20.47 10.36
N VAL A 244 -2.00 19.78 10.41
CA VAL A 244 -2.10 18.33 10.24
C VAL A 244 -2.89 18.04 8.98
N ARG A 245 -2.32 17.21 8.11
CA ARG A 245 -2.97 16.74 6.90
C ARG A 245 -3.20 15.24 7.00
N VAL A 246 -4.45 14.82 6.84
CA VAL A 246 -4.84 13.41 6.87
C VAL A 246 -5.21 12.98 5.46
N GLU A 247 -4.63 11.89 4.99
CA GLU A 247 -4.99 11.24 3.74
C GLU A 247 -5.70 9.93 4.02
N VAL A 248 -6.84 9.72 3.37
CA VAL A 248 -7.58 8.45 3.41
C VAL A 248 -7.60 7.89 2.00
N THR A 249 -7.10 6.67 1.82
CA THR A 249 -6.97 6.00 0.53
C THR A 249 -7.68 4.65 0.55
N GLY A 250 -8.34 4.28 -0.54
CA GLY A 250 -9.12 3.05 -0.67
C GLY A 250 -10.51 3.29 -1.26
N PRO A 251 -11.38 2.27 -1.27
CA PRO A 251 -11.12 0.93 -0.75
C PRO A 251 -10.16 0.16 -1.64
N TRP A 252 -9.21 -0.57 -1.04
CA TRP A 252 -8.24 -1.40 -1.74
C TRP A 252 -8.52 -2.89 -1.51
N ALA A 253 -7.96 -3.73 -2.39
CA ALA A 253 -7.72 -5.14 -2.05
C ALA A 253 -6.85 -5.23 -0.78
N PRO A 254 -6.98 -6.30 0.02
CA PRO A 254 -6.38 -6.36 1.36
C PRO A 254 -4.87 -6.68 1.34
N TYR A 255 -4.04 -5.85 0.69
CA TYR A 255 -2.58 -6.02 0.58
C TYR A 255 -1.89 -6.24 1.92
N SER A 256 -2.19 -5.41 2.91
CA SER A 256 -1.57 -5.46 4.25
C SER A 256 -1.99 -6.70 5.04
N PHE A 257 -3.11 -7.32 4.66
CA PHE A 257 -3.69 -8.47 5.33
C PHE A 257 -3.57 -9.76 4.50
N ALA A 258 -3.10 -9.72 3.25
CA ALA A 258 -3.04 -10.88 2.39
C ALA A 258 -2.01 -11.93 2.84
N THR A 259 -0.92 -11.48 3.45
CA THR A 259 0.18 -12.33 3.90
C THR A 259 0.15 -12.47 5.42
N PRO A 260 0.10 -13.69 6.01
CA PRO A 260 0.32 -13.87 7.45
C PRO A 260 1.69 -13.32 7.85
N ALA A 261 1.81 -12.70 9.04
CA ALA A 261 3.07 -12.13 9.52
C ALA A 261 4.27 -13.09 9.50
N ASP A 262 4.02 -14.41 9.50
CA ASP A 262 5.03 -15.47 9.48
C ASP A 262 5.31 -16.07 8.10
N ALA A 263 4.70 -15.57 7.03
CA ALA A 263 5.10 -15.93 5.68
C ALA A 263 6.36 -15.13 5.30
N GLU A 264 7.51 -15.60 5.80
CA GLU A 264 8.80 -15.22 5.22
C GLU A 264 8.69 -15.38 3.69
N PRO A 265 9.07 -14.36 2.90
CA PRO A 265 9.31 -14.59 1.49
C PRO A 265 10.34 -15.70 1.43
N MET A 266 10.01 -16.77 0.71
CA MET A 266 10.90 -17.89 0.52
C MET A 266 12.25 -17.31 0.07
N LYS A 267 13.29 -17.50 0.89
CA LYS A 267 14.65 -17.14 0.52
C LYS A 267 14.89 -17.65 -0.88
N ARG A 268 15.44 -16.78 -1.74
CA ARG A 268 15.97 -17.10 -3.06
C ARG A 268 16.58 -18.49 -3.03
N VAL A 269 15.90 -19.46 -3.65
CA VAL A 269 16.48 -20.79 -3.83
C VAL A 269 17.40 -20.68 -5.02
N VAL A 270 18.63 -20.26 -4.74
CA VAL A 270 19.79 -20.60 -5.54
C VAL A 270 20.23 -21.98 -5.06
N GLN A 271 19.81 -23.02 -5.78
CA GLN A 271 20.58 -24.22 -6.16
C GLN A 271 19.69 -25.21 -6.90
#